data_AF-A0A2M6GKI1-F1
#
_entry.id   AF-A0A2M6GKI1-F1
#
_cell.length_a   1.000
_cell.length_b   1.000
_cell.length_c   1.000
_cell.angle_alpha   90.00
_cell.angle_beta   90.00
_cell.angle_gamma   90.00
#
_symmetry.space_group_name_H-M   'P 1'
#
loop_
_entity.id
_entity.type
_entity.pdbx_description
1 polymer ?
#
loop_
_entity_poly.entity_id
_entity_poly.type
_entity_poly.pdbx_seq_one_letter_code
_entity_poly.pdbx_strand_id
1 'polypeptide(L)'
;MDYAQFIINHGIHFSGHSARYLGYSFILTLVHEINNNYALIVVLQSLVSGLAIIALYKITRYLTLSETAASMVAFFCIAWVELPSWNFYIMTESLFISFYIFAFYLLLFSHKWWQYLVCVFVLAYLLILRPNGFIPSMAATAYLVRKLWLEHPVWRKYLVAGTVSFLATIIILLNNYLLTTFKIIEVYKRGDIIFGYYNLLIYPDS
;
A
#
# COMPACT_ATOMS: atom_id res chain seq x y z
N MET A 1 -21.64 6.29 -1.90
CA MET A 1 -22.55 5.15 -2.16
C MET A 1 -22.70 4.84 -3.65
N ASP A 2 -22.57 5.83 -4.54
CA ASP A 2 -22.72 5.63 -5.99
C ASP A 2 -21.64 4.78 -6.66
N TYR A 3 -20.42 4.70 -6.13
CA TYR A 3 -19.29 4.12 -6.87
C TYR A 3 -19.33 2.58 -6.99
N ALA A 4 -19.74 1.87 -5.93
CA ALA A 4 -19.83 0.41 -5.95
C ALA A 4 -21.02 -0.06 -6.82
N GLN A 5 -22.18 0.59 -6.69
CA GLN A 5 -23.33 0.34 -7.56
C GLN A 5 -23.06 0.74 -9.02
N PHE A 6 -22.24 1.77 -9.27
CA PHE A 6 -21.82 2.17 -10.61
C PHE A 6 -20.93 1.11 -11.28
N ILE A 7 -19.99 0.47 -10.56
CA ILE A 7 -19.15 -0.62 -11.10
C ILE A 7 -19.98 -1.85 -11.46
N ILE A 8 -21.00 -2.16 -10.66
CA ILE A 8 -21.88 -3.33 -10.87
C ILE A 8 -22.83 -3.09 -12.06
N ASN A 9 -23.41 -1.89 -12.18
CA ASN A 9 -24.41 -1.59 -13.21
C ASN A 9 -23.83 -1.22 -14.59
N HIS A 10 -22.58 -0.75 -14.67
CA HIS A 10 -21.99 -0.26 -15.94
C HIS A 10 -20.72 -1.01 -16.38
N GLY A 11 -20.32 -2.06 -15.65
CA GLY A 11 -19.04 -2.73 -15.86
C GLY A 11 -17.86 -1.87 -15.40
N ILE A 12 -16.65 -2.46 -15.39
CA ILE A 12 -15.41 -1.78 -15.00
C ILE A 12 -15.09 -0.69 -16.03
N HIS A 13 -15.71 0.48 -15.89
CA HIS A 13 -15.27 1.67 -16.61
C HIS A 13 -13.93 2.10 -16.02
N PHE A 14 -12.87 1.87 -16.78
CA PHE A 14 -11.53 2.41 -16.59
C PHE A 14 -11.54 3.95 -16.75
N SER A 15 -12.28 4.64 -15.88
CA SER A 15 -12.04 6.06 -15.66
C SER A 15 -10.65 6.17 -15.00
N GLY A 16 -9.83 7.14 -15.41
CA GLY A 16 -8.42 7.23 -15.03
C GLY A 16 -8.13 7.26 -13.51
N HIS A 17 -9.16 7.45 -12.67
CA HIS A 17 -9.10 7.36 -11.21
C HIS A 17 -9.44 5.96 -10.67
N SER A 18 -10.39 5.21 -11.26
CA SER A 18 -10.76 3.84 -10.83
C SER A 18 -9.64 2.83 -11.08
N ALA A 19 -8.92 3.00 -12.20
CA ALA A 19 -7.80 2.15 -12.57
C ALA A 19 -6.64 2.18 -11.55
N ARG A 20 -6.59 3.19 -10.67
CA ARG A 20 -5.50 3.38 -9.68
C ARG A 20 -5.68 2.58 -8.40
N TYR A 21 -6.87 2.04 -8.19
CA TYR A 21 -7.23 1.29 -6.98
C TYR A 21 -7.86 -0.06 -7.34
N LEU A 22 -7.50 -0.61 -8.51
CA LEU A 22 -8.04 -1.88 -9.02
C LEU A 22 -7.95 -3.01 -7.99
N GLY A 23 -6.86 -3.05 -7.21
CA GLY A 23 -6.65 -4.09 -6.21
C GLY A 23 -7.71 -4.02 -5.11
N TYR A 24 -8.08 -2.82 -4.70
CA TYR A 24 -9.12 -2.63 -3.71
C TYR A 24 -10.52 -2.84 -4.27
N SER A 25 -10.80 -2.33 -5.48
CA SER A 25 -12.06 -2.60 -6.17
C SER A 25 -12.32 -4.10 -6.33
N PHE A 26 -11.27 -4.88 -6.62
CA PHE A 26 -11.38 -6.34 -6.68
C PHE A 26 -11.81 -6.97 -5.34
N ILE A 27 -11.22 -6.54 -4.22
CA ILE A 27 -11.65 -7.01 -2.88
C ILE A 27 -13.12 -6.63 -2.62
N LEU A 28 -13.51 -5.40 -2.93
CA LEU A 28 -14.88 -4.94 -2.72
C LEU A 28 -15.88 -5.77 -3.53
N THR A 29 -15.59 -6.02 -4.81
CA THR A 29 -16.45 -6.86 -5.66
C THR A 29 -16.54 -8.28 -5.13
N LEU A 30 -15.43 -8.90 -4.73
CA LEU A 30 -15.46 -10.25 -4.14
C LEU A 30 -16.31 -10.33 -2.87
N VAL A 31 -16.19 -9.35 -1.96
CA VAL A 31 -17.00 -9.35 -0.73
C VAL A 31 -18.47 -9.06 -1.04
N HIS A 32 -18.75 -8.21 -2.02
CA HIS A 32 -20.10 -7.94 -2.49
C HIS A 32 -20.79 -9.22 -3.00
N GLU A 33 -20.11 -10.00 -3.83
CA GLU A 33 -20.62 -11.28 -4.38
C GLU A 33 -20.91 -12.33 -3.29
N ILE A 34 -20.14 -12.34 -2.20
CA ILE A 34 -20.30 -13.37 -1.15
C ILE A 34 -21.48 -13.07 -0.22
N ASN A 35 -21.64 -11.82 0.23
CA ASN A 35 -22.59 -11.51 1.30
C ASN A 35 -23.22 -10.10 1.21
N ASN A 36 -22.80 -9.25 0.24
CA ASN A 36 -23.20 -7.84 0.15
C ASN A 36 -23.08 -7.07 1.49
N ASN A 37 -22.26 -7.55 2.42
CA ASN A 37 -22.17 -7.04 3.76
C ASN A 37 -20.83 -6.35 3.96
N TYR A 38 -20.86 -5.01 4.00
CA TYR A 38 -19.67 -4.18 4.18
C TYR A 38 -18.98 -4.37 5.54
N ALA A 39 -19.70 -4.89 6.55
CA ALA A 39 -19.07 -5.24 7.84
C ALA A 39 -18.00 -6.33 7.68
N LEU A 40 -18.15 -7.23 6.69
CA LEU A 40 -17.15 -8.25 6.41
C LEU A 40 -15.82 -7.64 5.94
N ILE A 41 -15.86 -6.53 5.19
CA ILE A 41 -14.64 -5.82 4.75
C ILE A 41 -13.90 -5.26 5.96
N VAL A 42 -14.62 -4.59 6.86
CA VAL A 42 -14.05 -4.02 8.10
C VAL A 42 -13.41 -5.12 8.96
N VAL A 43 -14.09 -6.27 9.11
CA VAL A 43 -13.54 -7.41 9.85
C VAL A 43 -12.28 -7.95 9.18
N LEU A 44 -12.28 -8.14 7.85
CA LEU A 44 -11.11 -8.60 7.10
C LEU A 44 -9.92 -7.63 7.22
N GLN A 45 -10.16 -6.33 7.05
CA GLN A 45 -9.13 -5.30 7.19
C GLN A 45 -8.55 -5.29 8.62
N SER A 46 -9.41 -5.39 9.63
CA SER A 46 -8.99 -5.44 11.03
C SER A 46 -8.15 -6.69 11.33
N LEU A 47 -8.55 -7.86 10.84
CA LEU A 47 -7.79 -9.11 10.99
C LEU A 47 -6.43 -9.03 10.31
N VAL A 48 -6.40 -8.51 9.07
CA VAL A 48 -5.18 -8.30 8.29
C VAL A 48 -4.23 -7.32 9.00
N SER A 49 -4.76 -6.23 9.56
CA SER A 49 -4.00 -5.26 10.35
C SER A 49 -3.45 -5.89 11.64
N GLY A 50 -4.22 -6.71 12.34
CA GLY A 50 -3.75 -7.43 13.53
C GLY A 50 -2.60 -8.38 13.21
N LEU A 51 -2.72 -9.14 12.13
CA LEU A 51 -1.64 -10.01 11.64
C LEU A 51 -0.39 -9.21 11.23
N ALA A 52 -0.57 -8.03 10.63
CA ALA A 52 0.53 -7.15 10.28
C ALA A 52 1.27 -6.63 11.53
N ILE A 53 0.57 -6.31 12.63
CA ILE A 53 1.22 -5.92 13.89
C ILE A 53 2.06 -7.08 14.47
N ILE A 54 1.57 -8.31 14.39
CA ILE A 54 2.34 -9.49 14.80
C ILE A 54 3.60 -9.64 13.94
N ALA A 55 3.50 -9.42 12.62
CA ALA A 55 4.65 -9.43 11.73
C ALA A 55 5.63 -8.31 12.08
N LEU A 56 5.14 -7.09 12.35
CA LEU A 56 5.95 -5.95 12.76
C LEU A 56 6.69 -6.22 14.07
N TYR A 57 6.05 -6.83 15.06
CA TYR A 57 6.70 -7.27 16.29
C TYR A 57 7.89 -8.18 16.01
N LYS A 58 7.71 -9.19 15.14
CA LYS A 58 8.79 -10.12 14.76
C LYS A 58 9.93 -9.43 14.03
N ILE A 59 9.62 -8.50 13.11
CA ILE A 59 10.60 -7.68 12.40
C ILE A 59 11.43 -6.86 13.40
N THR A 60 10.76 -6.12 14.28
CA THR A 60 11.44 -5.27 15.27
C THR A 60 12.32 -6.11 16.18
N ARG A 61 11.81 -7.23 16.71
CA ARG A 61 12.59 -8.15 17.55
C ARG A 61 13.84 -8.66 16.82
N TYR A 62 13.73 -8.99 15.54
CA TYR A 62 14.87 -9.45 14.74
C TYR A 62 15.91 -8.36 14.49
N LEU A 63 15.47 -7.12 14.25
CA LEU A 63 16.37 -5.99 13.96
C LEU A 63 17.05 -5.42 15.21
N THR A 64 16.33 -5.32 16.33
CA THR A 64 16.84 -4.72 17.57
C THR A 64 17.39 -5.73 18.56
N LEU A 65 17.11 -7.03 18.36
CA LEU A 65 17.40 -8.13 19.29
C LEU A 65 16.77 -7.92 20.68
N SER A 66 15.74 -7.07 20.80
CA SER A 66 15.11 -6.70 22.06
C SER A 66 13.60 -6.94 22.02
N GLU A 67 13.11 -7.75 22.96
CA GLU A 67 11.68 -8.01 23.14
C GLU A 67 10.94 -6.79 23.65
N THR A 68 11.55 -5.98 24.51
CA THR A 68 10.93 -4.77 25.05
C THR A 68 10.71 -3.74 23.95
N ALA A 69 11.69 -3.53 23.08
CA ALA A 69 11.57 -2.63 21.93
C ALA A 69 10.46 -3.12 20.96
N ALA A 70 10.41 -4.42 20.69
CA ALA A 70 9.36 -4.99 19.84
C ALA A 70 7.95 -4.82 20.44
N SER A 71 7.80 -5.09 21.74
CA SER A 71 6.54 -4.89 22.46
C SER A 71 6.13 -3.42 22.50
N MET A 72 7.07 -2.50 22.70
CA MET A 72 6.79 -1.05 22.67
C MET A 72 6.29 -0.60 21.30
N VAL A 73 6.93 -1.04 20.20
CA VAL A 73 6.48 -0.71 18.84
C VAL A 73 5.07 -1.25 18.59
N ALA A 74 4.81 -2.52 18.94
CA ALA A 74 3.48 -3.09 18.79
C ALA A 74 2.43 -2.35 19.63
N PHE A 75 2.77 -2.02 20.89
CA PHE A 75 1.90 -1.25 21.77
C PHE A 75 1.59 0.13 21.20
N PHE A 76 2.60 0.88 20.74
CA PHE A 76 2.38 2.20 20.14
C PHE A 76 1.51 2.13 18.88
N CYS A 77 1.68 1.11 18.03
CA CYS A 77 0.81 0.93 16.86
C CYS A 77 -0.66 0.67 17.25
N ILE A 78 -0.91 -0.09 18.32
CA ILE A 78 -2.27 -0.36 18.81
C ILE A 78 -2.85 0.86 19.55
N ALA A 79 -2.04 1.53 20.35
CA ALA A 79 -2.45 2.68 21.16
C ALA A 79 -2.67 3.96 20.32
N TRP A 80 -2.07 4.05 19.14
CA TRP A 80 -2.28 5.14 18.21
C TRP A 80 -3.66 5.02 17.56
N VAL A 81 -4.69 5.58 18.20
CA VAL A 81 -6.12 5.44 17.84
C VAL A 81 -6.43 5.62 16.35
N GLU A 82 -5.69 6.47 15.65
CA GLU A 82 -5.86 6.71 14.22
C GLU A 82 -5.56 5.47 13.35
N LEU A 83 -4.60 4.63 13.73
CA LEU A 83 -4.23 3.44 12.97
C LEU A 83 -5.35 2.38 13.02
N PRO A 84 -5.88 2.00 14.21
CA PRO A 84 -7.06 1.14 14.29
C PRO A 84 -8.30 1.77 13.64
N SER A 85 -8.49 3.10 13.74
CA SER A 85 -9.69 3.75 13.18
C SER A 85 -9.75 3.60 11.66
N TRP A 86 -8.62 3.60 10.95
CA TRP A 86 -8.55 3.35 9.51
C TRP A 86 -9.06 1.97 9.08
N ASN A 87 -9.15 0.99 9.98
CA ASN A 87 -9.73 -0.32 9.68
C ASN A 87 -11.27 -0.30 9.66
N PHE A 88 -11.89 0.67 10.33
CA PHE A 88 -13.35 0.82 10.37
C PHE A 88 -13.90 1.61 9.18
N TYR A 89 -13.02 2.28 8.42
CA TYR A 89 -13.37 2.94 7.18
C TYR A 89 -12.95 2.09 5.98
N ILE A 90 -13.77 2.10 4.93
CA ILE A 90 -13.52 1.42 3.65
C ILE A 90 -12.43 2.22 2.89
N MET A 91 -11.20 2.12 3.40
CA MET A 91 -10.02 2.87 2.98
C MET A 91 -8.91 1.93 2.53
N THR A 92 -8.21 2.33 1.46
CA THR A 92 -7.11 1.52 0.89
C THR A 92 -5.84 1.61 1.73
N GLU A 93 -5.74 2.64 2.56
CA GLU A 93 -4.65 2.95 3.50
C GLU A 93 -4.34 1.77 4.42
N SER A 94 -5.35 1.24 5.11
CA SER A 94 -5.18 0.18 6.11
C SER A 94 -4.58 -1.09 5.49
N LEU A 95 -5.12 -1.53 4.35
CA LEU A 95 -4.61 -2.70 3.64
C LEU A 95 -3.22 -2.44 3.08
N PHE A 96 -2.98 -1.26 2.50
CA PHE A 96 -1.68 -0.91 1.96
C PHE A 96 -0.58 -0.99 3.02
N ILE A 97 -0.80 -0.43 4.22
CA ILE A 97 0.15 -0.50 5.34
C ILE A 97 0.37 -1.96 5.77
N SER A 98 -0.70 -2.74 5.89
CA SER A 98 -0.61 -4.14 6.31
C SER A 98 0.21 -4.98 5.33
N PHE A 99 -0.07 -4.87 4.03
CA PHE A 99 0.69 -5.56 2.99
C PHE A 99 2.12 -5.05 2.85
N TYR A 100 2.38 -3.77 3.13
CA TYR A 100 3.74 -3.21 3.21
C TYR A 100 4.55 -3.90 4.31
N ILE A 101 3.96 -4.05 5.50
CA ILE A 101 4.61 -4.76 6.62
C ILE A 101 4.84 -6.23 6.25
N PHE A 102 3.88 -6.90 5.61
CA PHE A 102 4.08 -8.28 5.14
C PHE A 102 5.16 -8.41 4.08
N ALA A 103 5.26 -7.47 3.14
CA ALA A 103 6.35 -7.46 2.17
C ALA A 103 7.70 -7.39 2.89
N PHE A 104 7.83 -6.50 3.88
CA PHE A 104 9.07 -6.36 4.65
C PHE A 104 9.37 -7.60 5.49
N TYR A 105 8.35 -8.19 6.12
CA TYR A 105 8.47 -9.47 6.83
C TYR A 105 8.99 -10.57 5.91
N LEU A 106 8.37 -10.76 4.75
CA LEU A 106 8.77 -11.78 3.79
C LEU A 106 10.19 -11.54 3.30
N LEU A 107 10.59 -10.29 3.00
CA LEU A 107 11.97 -10.00 2.57
C LEU A 107 13.02 -10.42 3.59
N LEU A 108 12.76 -10.18 4.88
CA LEU A 108 13.72 -10.48 5.95
C LEU A 108 13.75 -11.98 6.30
N PHE A 109 12.59 -12.64 6.33
CA PHE A 109 12.46 -14.01 6.83
C PHE A 109 12.34 -15.07 5.72
N SER A 110 12.46 -14.69 4.43
CA SER A 110 12.44 -15.65 3.32
C SER A 110 13.76 -16.41 3.22
N HIS A 111 13.67 -17.73 3.31
CA HIS A 111 14.78 -18.67 3.14
C HIS A 111 14.56 -19.62 1.95
N LYS A 112 13.30 -19.82 1.54
CA LYS A 112 12.92 -20.71 0.43
C LYS A 112 12.49 -19.89 -0.78
N TRP A 113 12.77 -20.39 -1.98
CA TRP A 113 12.45 -19.70 -3.24
C TRP A 113 10.96 -19.33 -3.37
N TRP A 114 10.04 -20.18 -2.89
CA TRP A 114 8.61 -19.90 -2.94
C TRP A 114 8.19 -18.72 -2.05
N GLN A 115 8.92 -18.44 -0.96
CA GLN A 115 8.64 -17.31 -0.08
C GLN A 115 8.99 -15.98 -0.76
N TYR A 116 10.07 -15.97 -1.55
CA TYR A 116 10.40 -14.85 -2.43
C TYR A 116 9.35 -14.65 -3.52
N LEU A 117 8.83 -15.74 -4.08
CA LEU A 117 7.72 -15.67 -5.04
C LEU A 117 6.47 -15.04 -4.39
N VAL A 118 6.09 -15.45 -3.18
CA VAL A 118 5.00 -14.81 -2.41
C VAL A 118 5.30 -13.33 -2.16
N CYS A 119 6.55 -12.98 -1.83
CA CYS A 119 6.96 -11.59 -1.67
C CYS A 119 6.76 -10.77 -2.96
N VAL A 120 7.11 -11.32 -4.12
CA VAL A 120 6.89 -10.67 -5.43
C VAL A 120 5.39 -10.46 -5.68
N PHE A 121 4.56 -11.45 -5.37
CA PHE A 121 3.10 -11.31 -5.49
C PHE A 121 2.55 -10.22 -4.56
N VAL A 122 3.03 -10.15 -3.31
CA VAL A 122 2.64 -9.09 -2.36
C VAL A 122 3.06 -7.71 -2.86
N LEU A 123 4.28 -7.55 -3.38
CA LEU A 123 4.76 -6.29 -3.95
C LEU A 123 3.98 -5.89 -5.21
N ALA A 124 3.70 -6.84 -6.09
CA ALA A 124 2.85 -6.61 -7.26
C ALA A 124 1.45 -6.17 -6.84
N TYR A 125 0.89 -6.80 -5.80
CA TYR A 125 -0.40 -6.40 -5.26
C TYR A 125 -0.38 -4.97 -4.69
N LEU A 126 0.69 -4.56 -4.00
CA LEU A 126 0.86 -3.18 -3.52
C LEU A 126 0.86 -2.13 -4.65
N LEU A 127 1.44 -2.45 -5.81
CA LEU A 127 1.43 -1.58 -7.00
C LEU A 127 0.01 -1.34 -7.54
N ILE A 128 -0.84 -2.37 -7.47
CA ILE A 128 -2.23 -2.34 -7.96
C ILE A 128 -3.17 -1.73 -6.90
N LEU A 129 -2.83 -1.90 -5.61
CA LEU A 129 -3.57 -1.33 -4.49
C LEU A 129 -3.52 0.19 -4.49
N ARG A 130 -2.35 0.76 -4.77
CA ARG A 130 -2.12 2.21 -4.79
C ARG A 130 -1.04 2.60 -5.78
N PRO A 131 -1.15 3.79 -6.41
CA PRO A 131 -0.10 4.31 -7.28
C PRO A 131 1.23 4.53 -6.55
N ASN A 132 1.24 4.67 -5.22
CA ASN A 132 2.46 4.82 -4.41
C ASN A 132 3.14 3.48 -4.05
N GLY A 133 2.59 2.34 -4.48
CA GLY A 133 3.17 1.01 -4.24
C GLY A 133 4.53 0.77 -4.91
N PHE A 134 4.99 1.67 -5.78
CA PHE A 134 6.32 1.57 -6.36
C PHE A 134 7.42 1.82 -5.33
N ILE A 135 7.15 2.61 -4.28
CA ILE A 135 8.12 2.93 -3.23
C ILE A 135 8.58 1.65 -2.49
N PRO A 136 7.69 0.82 -1.90
CA PRO A 136 8.09 -0.46 -1.30
C PRO A 136 8.80 -1.37 -2.30
N SER A 137 8.32 -1.39 -3.54
CA SER A 137 8.87 -2.26 -4.59
C SER A 137 10.30 -1.88 -4.96
N MET A 138 10.61 -0.58 -5.04
CA MET A 138 11.98 -0.09 -5.25
C MET A 138 12.88 -0.41 -4.06
N ALA A 139 12.40 -0.18 -2.83
CA ALA A 139 13.16 -0.49 -1.61
C ALA A 139 13.48 -1.99 -1.51
N ALA A 140 12.49 -2.85 -1.78
CA ALA A 140 12.64 -4.30 -1.82
C ALA A 140 13.66 -4.75 -2.87
N THR A 141 13.58 -4.18 -4.07
CA THR A 141 14.52 -4.49 -5.16
C THR A 141 15.94 -4.11 -4.78
N ALA A 142 16.15 -2.91 -4.24
CA ALA A 142 17.46 -2.47 -3.78
C ALA A 142 18.04 -3.40 -2.69
N TYR A 143 17.21 -3.84 -1.74
CA TYR A 143 17.61 -4.80 -0.72
C TYR A 143 18.02 -6.16 -1.31
N LEU A 144 17.19 -6.76 -2.17
CA LEU A 144 17.46 -8.06 -2.79
C LEU A 144 18.72 -8.02 -3.66
N VAL A 145 18.92 -6.93 -4.39
CA VAL A 145 20.12 -6.75 -5.23
C VAL A 145 21.35 -6.66 -4.37
N ARG A 146 21.32 -5.87 -3.29
CA ARG A 146 22.43 -5.81 -2.34
C ARG A 146 22.73 -7.18 -1.74
N LYS A 147 21.71 -7.94 -1.33
CA LYS A 147 21.86 -9.28 -0.75
C LYS A 147 22.51 -10.24 -1.76
N LEU A 148 21.95 -10.34 -2.96
CA LEU A 148 22.46 -11.24 -4.01
C LEU A 148 23.85 -10.82 -4.53
N TRP A 149 24.15 -9.52 -4.55
CA TRP A 149 25.46 -9.00 -4.94
C TRP A 149 26.58 -9.46 -4.01
N LEU A 150 26.28 -9.57 -2.71
CA LEU A 150 27.20 -10.04 -1.68
C LEU A 150 27.31 -11.57 -1.69
N GLU A 151 26.19 -12.29 -1.83
CA GLU A 151 26.15 -13.76 -1.75
C GLU A 151 26.64 -14.46 -3.03
N HIS A 152 26.37 -13.88 -4.22
CA HIS A 152 26.59 -14.57 -5.50
C HIS A 152 27.22 -13.66 -6.57
N PRO A 153 28.57 -13.52 -6.62
CA PRO A 153 29.24 -12.60 -7.53
C PRO A 153 29.05 -12.95 -9.02
N VAL A 154 28.77 -14.22 -9.34
CA VAL A 154 28.54 -14.69 -10.72
C VAL A 154 27.28 -14.09 -11.35
N TRP A 155 26.28 -13.75 -10.53
CA TRP A 155 24.99 -13.23 -11.00
C TRP A 155 24.94 -11.71 -11.16
N ARG A 156 26.03 -11.00 -10.83
CA ARG A 156 26.09 -9.52 -10.81
C ARG A 156 25.63 -8.88 -12.12
N LYS A 157 26.03 -9.42 -13.27
CA LYS A 157 25.63 -8.88 -14.59
C LYS A 157 24.12 -8.98 -14.82
N TYR A 158 23.51 -10.10 -14.44
CA TYR A 158 22.07 -10.32 -14.53
C TYR A 158 21.29 -9.49 -13.51
N LEU A 159 21.84 -9.29 -12.31
CA LEU A 159 21.25 -8.41 -11.29
C LEU A 159 21.19 -6.96 -11.77
N VAL A 160 22.26 -6.45 -12.37
CA VAL A 160 22.30 -5.08 -12.92
C VAL A 160 21.33 -4.95 -14.11
N ALA A 161 21.29 -5.93 -15.01
CA ALA A 161 20.33 -5.91 -16.11
C ALA A 161 18.88 -5.95 -15.60
N GLY A 162 18.60 -6.79 -14.60
CA GLY A 162 17.28 -6.92 -13.97
C GLY A 162 16.84 -5.64 -13.26
N THR A 163 17.73 -5.00 -12.49
CA THR A 163 17.40 -3.72 -11.82
C THR A 163 17.13 -2.61 -12.80
N VAL A 164 17.95 -2.48 -13.84
CA VAL A 164 17.76 -1.46 -14.88
C VAL A 164 16.42 -1.68 -15.59
N SER A 165 16.10 -2.92 -15.96
CA SER A 165 14.81 -3.26 -16.58
C SER A 165 13.63 -2.96 -15.65
N PHE A 166 13.75 -3.28 -14.37
CA PHE A 166 12.71 -3.03 -13.37
C PHE A 166 12.48 -1.52 -13.14
N LEU A 167 13.57 -0.76 -12.97
CA LEU A 167 13.50 0.70 -12.83
C LEU A 167 12.92 1.37 -14.08
N ALA A 168 13.32 0.92 -15.28
CA ALA A 168 12.75 1.42 -16.53
C ALA A 168 11.24 1.15 -16.60
N THR A 169 10.81 -0.05 -16.21
CA THR A 169 9.38 -0.41 -16.15
C THR A 169 8.63 0.49 -15.16
N ILE A 170 9.17 0.71 -13.96
CA ILE A 170 8.60 1.64 -12.98
C ILE A 170 8.53 3.05 -13.56
N ILE A 171 9.60 3.57 -14.18
CA ILE A 171 9.61 4.92 -14.74
C ILE A 171 8.56 5.07 -15.85
N ILE A 172 8.42 4.08 -16.73
CA ILE A 172 7.38 4.08 -17.78
C ILE A 172 5.99 4.07 -17.14
N LEU A 173 5.77 3.24 -16.12
CA LEU A 173 4.51 3.21 -15.39
C LEU A 173 4.24 4.55 -14.69
N LEU A 174 5.21 5.13 -13.98
CA LEU A 174 5.07 6.44 -13.34
C LEU A 174 4.80 7.53 -14.38
N ASN A 175 5.48 7.51 -15.52
CA ASN A 175 5.26 8.46 -16.60
C ASN A 175 3.82 8.38 -17.14
N ASN A 176 3.34 7.17 -17.39
CA ASN A 176 1.99 6.98 -17.94
C ASN A 176 0.88 7.25 -16.91
N TYR A 177 1.12 6.93 -15.62
CA TYR A 177 0.09 6.99 -14.57
C TYR A 177 0.14 8.24 -13.68
N LEU A 178 1.33 8.78 -13.34
CA LEU A 178 1.47 9.98 -12.49
C LEU A 178 1.46 11.27 -13.31
N LEU A 179 2.16 11.36 -14.45
CA LEU A 179 2.26 12.63 -15.20
C LEU A 179 0.94 13.05 -15.87
N THR A 180 0.05 12.11 -16.16
CA THR A 180 -1.34 12.42 -16.56
C THR A 180 -2.16 13.08 -15.43
N THR A 181 -1.73 12.95 -14.17
CA THR A 181 -2.35 13.57 -12.98
C THR A 181 -1.76 14.91 -12.61
N PHE A 182 -0.55 15.24 -13.08
CA PHE A 182 0.05 16.56 -12.89
C PHE A 182 -0.61 17.63 -13.79
N LYS A 183 -1.95 17.60 -13.88
CA LYS A 183 -2.78 18.80 -13.98
C LYS A 183 -2.75 19.62 -12.69
N ILE A 184 -1.74 19.47 -11.82
CA ILE A 184 -1.48 20.42 -10.72
C ILE A 184 -1.43 21.84 -11.29
N ILE A 185 -0.82 22.03 -12.47
CA ILE A 185 -0.83 23.33 -13.18
C ILE A 185 -2.22 23.77 -13.60
N GLU A 186 -3.13 22.86 -13.98
CA GLU A 186 -4.48 23.21 -14.42
C GLU A 186 -5.44 23.46 -13.24
N VAL A 187 -5.17 22.86 -12.08
CA VAL A 187 -5.87 23.13 -10.81
C VAL A 187 -5.30 24.39 -10.14
N TYR A 188 -3.99 24.63 -10.22
CA TYR A 188 -3.35 25.90 -9.84
C TYR A 188 -3.82 27.07 -10.71
N LYS A 189 -3.92 26.86 -12.04
CA LYS A 189 -4.45 27.88 -12.97
C LYS A 189 -5.94 28.15 -12.76
N ARG A 190 -6.70 27.21 -12.20
CA ARG A 190 -8.12 27.38 -11.84
C ARG A 190 -8.34 28.04 -10.48
N GLY A 191 -7.32 28.10 -9.62
CA GLY A 191 -7.45 28.70 -8.28
C GLY A 191 -8.12 27.81 -7.23
N ASP A 192 -8.32 26.52 -7.51
CA ASP A 192 -9.06 25.59 -6.64
C ASP A 192 -8.26 25.09 -5.41
N ILE A 193 -7.03 25.58 -5.20
CA ILE A 193 -6.17 25.21 -4.06
C ILE A 193 -6.03 26.40 -3.10
N ILE A 194 -7.18 26.84 -2.58
CA ILE A 194 -7.27 27.45 -1.25
C ILE A 194 -8.41 26.75 -0.54
N PHE A 195 -8.16 25.55 -0.02
CA PHE A 195 -8.96 25.04 1.10
C PHE A 195 -8.32 25.53 2.40
N GLY A 196 -8.43 26.85 2.62
CA GLY A 196 -8.33 27.43 3.95
C GLY A 196 -9.66 27.18 4.67
N TYR A 197 -9.61 26.54 5.83
CA TYR A 197 -10.76 26.38 6.71
C TYR A 197 -11.14 27.75 7.28
N TYR A 198 -12.16 28.42 6.74
CA TYR A 198 -12.60 29.76 7.17
C TYR A 198 -13.64 29.76 8.30
N ASN A 199 -13.86 28.65 9.01
CA ASN A 199 -14.80 28.58 10.13
C ASN A 199 -14.12 28.51 11.51
N LEU A 200 -13.14 29.39 11.73
CA LEU A 200 -12.59 29.71 13.06
C LEU A 200 -13.07 31.07 13.59
N LEU A 201 -14.09 31.66 12.95
CA LEU A 201 -14.78 32.84 13.46
C LEU A 201 -16.19 32.45 13.89
N ILE A 202 -16.35 32.28 15.20
CA ILE A 202 -17.65 32.44 15.86
C ILE A 202 -17.96 33.93 15.77
N TYR A 203 -18.96 34.31 15.00
CA TYR A 203 -19.56 35.64 15.12
C TYR A 203 -20.53 35.59 16.30
N PRO A 204 -20.37 36.45 17.32
CA PRO A 204 -21.40 36.62 18.33
C PRO A 204 -22.60 37.33 17.70
N ASP A 205 -23.77 36.79 18.00
CA ASP A 205 -25.16 37.21 17.77
C ASP A 205 -25.44 38.56 17.08
N SER A 206 -26.36 38.49 16.11
CA SER A 206 -27.45 39.47 15.96
C SER A 206 -28.71 38.79 15.43
#